data_AF-A0A2E0L873-F1
#
_entry.id   AF-A0A2E0L873-F1
#
_cell.length_a   1.000
_cell.length_b   1.000
_cell.length_c   1.000
_cell.angle_alpha   90.00
_cell.angle_beta   90.00
_cell.angle_gamma   90.00
#
_symmetry.space_group_name_H-M   'P 1'
#
loop_
_entity.id
_entity.type
_entity.pdbx_description
1 polymer ?
#
loop_
_entity_poly.entity_id
_entity_poly.type
_entity_poly.pdbx_seq_one_letter_code
_entity_poly.pdbx_strand_id
1 'polypeptide(L)'
;MSDRFKNWLNDQLIGLVGVQRSALDPAAGVVSRSYPADLRVLLWTGVIVNIYILHEAPKTRTIKHILQQDTGQGVGAMFIVAPQLIPAPQAQLVPPEWMIALQALNNDRLYTFSPEDRQMALLQVHLERVDATEAYQAFYGPQVVLERLHYGRIAVKPRAVKGFWLTAHFGSMPFWQEARRDFYMPPPRREEPASASNGHQQTNGATPSARREKSRLEASYDILGIGMSATHDEVKTAFRRRVFSVHPDVSALPKMMAEEKFRILAEAYEHIKSERGWS
;
A
#
# COMPACT_ATOMS: atom_id res chain seq x y z
N MET A 1 5.96 0.15 25.60
CA MET A 1 5.34 -0.25 24.32
C MET A 1 6.20 0.17 23.13
N SER A 2 6.65 1.43 23.05
CA SER A 2 7.58 1.88 21.99
C SER A 2 8.85 1.03 21.89
N ASP A 3 9.58 0.83 22.98
CA ASP A 3 10.85 0.07 22.93
C ASP A 3 10.65 -1.38 22.52
N ARG A 4 9.50 -1.98 22.88
CA ARG A 4 9.14 -3.34 22.45
C ARG A 4 8.92 -3.39 20.94
N PHE A 5 8.16 -2.45 20.38
CA PHE A 5 7.97 -2.35 18.94
C PHE A 5 9.28 -2.06 18.21
N LYS A 6 10.10 -1.17 18.75
CA LYS A 6 11.43 -0.83 18.23
C LYS A 6 12.32 -2.08 18.13
N ASN A 7 12.38 -2.88 19.20
CA ASN A 7 13.13 -4.14 19.24
C ASN A 7 12.55 -5.17 18.26
N TRP A 8 11.24 -5.36 18.25
CA TRP A 8 10.58 -6.26 17.30
C TRP A 8 10.88 -5.87 15.85
N LEU A 9 10.76 -4.59 15.51
CA LEU A 9 11.04 -4.10 14.16
C LEU A 9 12.52 -4.32 13.81
N ASN A 10 13.44 -4.09 14.74
CA ASN A 10 14.85 -4.38 14.55
C ASN A 10 15.09 -5.86 14.23
N ASP A 11 14.48 -6.78 14.98
CA ASP A 11 14.59 -8.21 14.76
C ASP A 11 14.04 -8.62 13.38
N GLN A 12 12.90 -8.05 12.97
CA GLN A 12 12.36 -8.27 11.64
C GLN A 12 13.30 -7.75 10.55
N LEU A 13 13.87 -6.54 10.72
CA LEU A 13 14.79 -5.93 9.76
C LEU A 13 16.08 -6.73 9.58
N ILE A 14 16.63 -7.32 10.66
CA ILE A 14 17.82 -8.18 10.58
C ILE A 14 17.55 -9.41 9.70
N GLY A 15 16.33 -9.93 9.72
CA GLY A 15 15.92 -11.07 8.89
C GLY A 15 15.60 -10.74 7.43
N LEU A 16 15.58 -9.45 7.04
CA LEU A 16 15.16 -9.05 5.70
C LEU A 16 16.22 -9.32 4.63
N VAL A 17 15.75 -9.83 3.49
CA VAL A 17 16.57 -9.95 2.29
C VAL A 17 17.02 -8.56 1.85
N GLY A 18 18.34 -8.37 1.75
CA GLY A 18 18.94 -7.10 1.36
C GLY A 18 19.44 -6.24 2.53
N VAL A 19 19.10 -6.59 3.78
CA VAL A 19 19.68 -5.96 4.97
C VAL A 19 20.96 -6.68 5.38
N GLN A 20 22.03 -5.91 5.58
CA GLN A 20 23.31 -6.42 6.09
C GLN A 20 23.37 -6.31 7.62
N ARG A 21 22.94 -5.16 8.16
CA ARG A 21 22.87 -4.94 9.62
C ARG A 21 21.76 -3.97 9.96
N SER A 22 21.18 -4.12 11.14
CA SER A 22 20.31 -3.12 11.76
C SER A 22 20.81 -2.86 13.18
N ALA A 23 20.78 -1.59 13.59
CA ALA A 23 21.21 -1.17 14.91
C ALA A 23 20.19 -0.21 15.52
N LEU A 24 19.94 -0.39 16.82
CA LEU A 24 19.12 0.48 17.65
C LEU A 24 19.93 1.70 18.11
N ASP A 25 19.25 2.84 18.24
CA ASP A 25 19.78 4.08 18.82
C ASP A 25 21.22 4.42 18.34
N PRO A 26 21.47 4.45 17.01
CA PRO A 26 22.80 4.59 16.41
C PRO A 26 23.55 5.89 16.79
N ALA A 27 22.86 6.86 17.38
CA ALA A 27 23.43 8.13 17.83
C ALA A 27 23.97 8.09 19.27
N ALA A 28 23.82 6.97 20.01
CA ALA A 28 24.24 6.86 21.41
C ALA A 28 25.76 7.05 21.65
N GLY A 29 26.59 7.11 20.59
CA GLY A 29 28.05 7.29 20.70
C GLY A 29 28.69 8.22 19.66
N VAL A 30 27.93 9.00 18.89
CA VAL A 30 28.46 9.93 17.86
C VAL A 30 27.84 11.31 18.04
N VAL A 31 28.63 12.35 17.76
CA VAL A 31 28.30 13.79 17.83
C VAL A 31 26.79 14.08 17.71
N SER A 32 26.27 14.74 18.74
CA SER A 32 24.89 15.17 18.95
C SER A 32 24.13 15.48 17.65
N ARG A 33 23.39 14.50 17.13
CA ARG A 33 22.31 14.77 16.16
C ARG A 33 21.18 15.44 16.92
N SER A 34 20.67 16.55 16.41
CA SER A 34 19.51 17.25 17.01
C SER A 34 18.26 16.35 17.06
N TYR A 35 18.18 15.35 16.17
CA TYR A 35 17.13 14.34 16.13
C TYR A 35 17.77 12.98 15.83
N PRO A 36 18.04 12.14 16.84
CA PRO A 36 18.60 10.82 16.62
C PRO A 36 17.55 9.92 15.93
N ALA A 37 18.02 9.03 15.05
CA ALA A 37 17.18 7.97 14.51
C ALA A 37 17.02 6.86 15.55
N ASP A 38 15.86 6.21 15.58
CA ASP A 38 15.58 5.08 16.47
C ASP A 38 16.25 3.79 15.96
N LEU A 39 16.28 3.62 14.64
CA LEU A 39 17.01 2.52 14.00
C LEU A 39 17.85 3.02 12.83
N ARG A 40 18.98 2.36 12.61
CA ARG A 40 19.79 2.48 11.39
C ARG A 40 19.98 1.12 10.74
N VAL A 41 19.59 1.05 9.48
CA VAL A 41 19.67 -0.14 8.64
C VAL A 41 20.75 0.09 7.58
N LEU A 42 21.72 -0.81 7.49
CA LEU A 42 22.67 -0.87 6.37
C LEU A 42 22.21 -1.98 5.43
N LEU A 43 22.04 -1.64 4.16
CA LEU A 43 21.74 -2.60 3.10
C LEU A 43 23.04 -3.16 2.51
N TRP A 44 22.99 -4.37 1.93
CA TRP A 44 24.13 -4.98 1.24
C TRP A 44 24.68 -4.14 0.07
N THR A 45 23.86 -3.22 -0.46
CA THR A 45 24.28 -2.25 -1.47
C THR A 45 25.17 -1.13 -0.91
N GLY A 46 25.39 -1.07 0.41
CA GLY A 46 26.07 0.02 1.09
C GLY A 46 25.17 1.20 1.45
N VAL A 47 23.89 1.17 1.03
CA VAL A 47 22.91 2.21 1.35
C VAL A 47 22.55 2.15 2.84
N ILE A 48 22.47 3.32 3.47
CA ILE A 48 22.01 3.47 4.85
C ILE A 48 20.59 4.04 4.86
N VAL A 49 19.73 3.48 5.69
CA VAL A 49 18.39 4.00 5.97
C VAL A 49 18.25 4.25 7.48
N ASN A 50 17.85 5.46 7.85
CA ASN A 50 17.45 5.80 9.20
C ASN A 50 15.92 5.70 9.32
N ILE A 51 15.45 5.06 10.39
CA ILE A 51 14.03 4.94 10.71
C ILE A 51 13.75 5.77 11.96
N TYR A 52 12.73 6.62 11.87
CA TYR A 52 12.27 7.52 12.92
C TYR A 52 10.87 7.12 13.37
N ILE A 53 10.72 6.80 14.66
CA ILE A 53 9.45 6.44 15.30
C ILE A 53 8.96 7.66 16.09
N LEU A 54 7.85 8.22 15.65
CA LEU A 54 7.33 9.48 16.16
C LEU A 54 6.26 9.24 17.22
N HIS A 55 6.55 9.62 18.46
CA HIS A 55 5.66 9.45 19.61
C HIS A 55 4.83 10.70 19.97
N GLU A 56 5.26 11.84 19.46
CA GLU A 56 4.58 13.13 19.57
C GLU A 56 4.41 13.76 18.19
N ALA A 57 3.46 14.68 18.06
CA ALA A 57 3.21 15.38 16.80
C ALA A 57 4.45 16.18 16.37
N PRO A 58 5.15 15.79 15.29
CA PRO A 58 6.38 16.45 14.89
C PRO A 58 6.08 17.83 14.30
N LYS A 59 7.00 18.78 14.51
CA LYS A 59 6.98 20.04 13.75
C LYS A 59 7.43 19.77 12.31
N THR A 60 6.78 20.37 11.34
CA THR A 60 7.14 20.21 9.90
C THR A 60 8.57 20.64 9.59
N ARG A 61 9.08 21.67 10.28
CA ARG A 61 10.48 22.10 10.21
C ARG A 61 11.45 21.00 10.67
N THR A 62 11.09 20.23 11.69
CA THR A 62 11.89 19.11 12.20
C THR A 62 12.00 18.01 11.16
N ILE A 63 10.87 17.60 10.57
CA ILE A 63 10.84 16.61 9.47
C ILE A 63 11.74 17.08 8.32
N LYS A 64 11.60 18.34 7.89
CA LYS A 64 12.42 18.90 6.82
C LYS A 64 13.91 18.91 7.17
N HIS A 65 14.27 19.25 8.40
CA HIS A 65 15.68 19.27 8.83
C HIS A 65 16.28 17.86 8.81
N ILE A 66 15.56 16.86 9.32
CA ILE A 66 15.96 15.45 9.26
C ILE A 66 16.21 15.03 7.81
N LEU A 67 15.26 15.32 6.91
CA LEU A 67 15.37 14.99 5.50
C LEU A 67 16.58 15.66 4.84
N GLN A 68 16.85 16.93 5.14
CA GLN A 68 18.01 17.66 4.62
C GLN A 68 19.33 17.04 5.08
N GLN A 69 19.44 16.71 6.37
CA GLN A 69 20.63 16.11 6.94
C GLN A 69 20.88 14.71 6.37
N ASP A 70 19.87 13.84 6.37
CA ASP A 70 20.02 12.46 5.91
C ASP A 70 20.23 12.41 4.39
N THR A 71 19.40 13.11 3.60
CA THR A 71 19.55 13.15 2.14
C THR A 71 20.90 13.75 1.73
N GLY A 72 21.37 14.79 2.43
CA GLY A 72 22.69 15.39 2.19
C GLY A 72 23.86 14.44 2.44
N GLN A 73 23.66 13.41 3.27
CA GLN A 73 24.65 12.34 3.54
C GLN A 73 24.44 11.09 2.68
N GLY A 74 23.50 11.10 1.73
CA GLY A 74 23.13 9.91 0.96
C GLY A 74 22.38 8.86 1.78
N VAL A 75 21.81 9.24 2.93
CA VAL A 75 21.06 8.38 3.83
C VAL A 75 19.57 8.53 3.55
N GLY A 76 18.87 7.40 3.46
CA GLY A 76 17.41 7.38 3.34
C GLY A 76 16.72 7.61 4.67
N ALA A 77 15.61 8.33 4.67
CA ALA A 77 14.76 8.49 5.86
C ALA A 77 13.43 7.72 5.70
N MET A 78 12.99 7.06 6.76
CA MET A 78 11.66 6.46 6.87
C MET A 78 11.01 6.90 8.18
N PHE A 79 9.72 7.22 8.15
CA PHE A 79 8.98 7.66 9.34
C PHE A 79 7.86 6.69 9.67
N ILE A 80 7.76 6.32 10.94
CA ILE A 80 6.69 5.53 11.53
C ILE A 80 6.03 6.37 12.61
N VAL A 81 4.71 6.40 12.67
CA VAL A 81 3.94 7.24 13.57
C VAL A 81 3.26 6.36 14.61
N ALA A 82 3.38 6.74 15.88
CA ALA A 82 2.76 5.99 16.96
C ALA A 82 1.22 6.02 16.87
N PRO A 83 0.52 4.95 17.26
CA PRO A 83 -0.92 4.77 17.01
C PRO A 83 -1.78 5.88 17.60
N GLN A 84 -1.38 6.46 18.73
CA GLN A 84 -2.12 7.54 19.38
C GLN A 84 -2.17 8.85 18.57
N LEU A 85 -1.28 9.03 17.59
CA LEU A 85 -1.25 10.21 16.73
C LEU A 85 -1.98 9.98 15.40
N ILE A 86 -2.40 8.74 15.13
CA ILE A 86 -3.11 8.37 13.92
C ILE A 86 -4.61 8.38 14.21
N PRO A 87 -5.43 8.96 13.31
CA PRO A 87 -6.88 8.95 13.46
C PRO A 87 -7.45 7.53 13.48
N ALA A 88 -8.55 7.35 14.21
CA ALA A 88 -9.31 6.10 14.19
C ALA A 88 -9.78 5.76 12.76
N PRO A 89 -10.00 4.47 12.44
CA PRO A 89 -10.50 4.07 11.13
C PRO A 89 -11.78 4.83 10.75
N GLN A 90 -11.84 5.33 9.52
CA GLN A 90 -12.96 6.09 8.97
C GLN A 90 -13.27 7.42 9.65
N ALA A 91 -12.48 7.84 10.65
CA ALA A 91 -12.64 9.16 11.28
C ALA A 91 -12.36 10.27 10.26
N GLN A 92 -13.21 11.31 10.30
CA GLN A 92 -13.00 12.52 9.52
C GLN A 92 -12.21 13.53 10.34
N LEU A 93 -11.17 14.10 9.75
CA LEU A 93 -10.35 15.14 10.38
C LEU A 93 -9.79 16.09 9.32
N VAL A 94 -9.40 17.29 9.75
CA VAL A 94 -8.47 18.12 9.00
C VAL A 94 -7.06 17.71 9.43
N PRO A 95 -6.30 17.01 8.58
CA PRO A 95 -5.02 16.46 8.99
C PRO A 95 -3.99 17.60 9.14
N PRO A 96 -3.18 17.58 10.21
CA PRO A 96 -2.13 18.56 10.36
C PRO A 96 -1.09 18.42 9.23
N GLU A 97 -0.41 19.53 8.89
CA GLU A 97 0.51 19.59 7.74
C GLU A 97 1.60 18.51 7.78
N TRP A 98 2.07 18.13 8.99
CA TRP A 98 3.06 17.06 9.16
C TRP A 98 2.55 15.71 8.68
N MET A 99 1.26 15.42 8.83
CA MET A 99 0.67 14.13 8.48
C MET A 99 0.59 13.99 6.96
N ILE A 100 0.19 15.06 6.26
CA ILE A 100 0.24 15.15 4.80
C ILE A 100 1.69 15.05 4.28
N ALA A 101 2.63 15.69 4.96
CA ALA A 101 4.05 15.60 4.62
C ALA A 101 4.59 14.16 4.73
N LEU A 102 4.32 13.48 5.85
CA LEU A 102 4.77 12.10 6.06
C LEU A 102 4.11 11.12 5.09
N GLN A 103 2.82 11.29 4.80
CA GLN A 103 2.12 10.48 3.80
C GLN A 103 2.82 10.57 2.44
N ALA A 104 3.14 11.79 1.99
CA ALA A 104 3.83 12.00 0.72
C ALA A 104 5.26 11.43 0.70
N LEU A 105 5.96 11.41 1.85
CA LEU A 105 7.34 10.90 1.96
C LEU A 105 7.42 9.37 1.90
N ASN A 106 6.39 8.69 2.39
CA ASN A 106 6.33 7.24 2.53
C ASN A 106 5.60 6.55 1.36
N ASN A 107 5.56 7.17 0.18
CA ASN A 107 4.84 6.69 -1.01
C ASN A 107 3.31 6.68 -0.79
N ASP A 108 2.76 7.83 -0.43
CA ASP A 108 1.32 8.11 -0.26
C ASP A 108 0.60 7.24 0.80
N ARG A 109 1.31 6.92 1.88
CA ARG A 109 0.83 6.20 3.05
C ARG A 109 1.57 6.62 4.31
N LEU A 110 0.95 6.45 5.45
CA LEU A 110 1.57 6.54 6.77
C LEU A 110 1.82 5.13 7.27
N TYR A 111 2.93 4.95 7.99
CA TYR A 111 3.18 3.71 8.72
C TYR A 111 2.83 3.93 10.19
N THR A 112 2.12 2.97 10.77
CA THR A 112 1.87 2.89 12.20
C THR A 112 2.01 1.44 12.65
N PHE A 113 1.74 1.13 13.91
CA PHE A 113 1.91 -0.22 14.43
C PHE A 113 0.70 -0.65 15.28
N SER A 114 0.59 -1.95 15.52
CA SER A 114 -0.48 -2.49 16.37
C SER A 114 -0.38 -1.89 17.79
N PRO A 115 -1.46 -1.30 18.33
CA PRO A 115 -1.49 -0.84 19.72
C PRO A 115 -1.56 -2.01 20.73
N GLU A 116 -1.83 -3.23 20.26
CA GLU A 116 -1.97 -4.40 21.11
C GLU A 116 -0.64 -5.15 21.29
N ASP A 117 -0.27 -5.38 22.55
CA ASP A 117 1.00 -6.04 22.93
C ASP A 117 1.10 -7.53 22.53
N ARG A 118 0.00 -8.17 22.15
CA ARG A 118 -0.04 -9.61 21.81
C ARG A 118 0.45 -9.94 20.40
N GLN A 119 0.27 -9.02 19.45
CA GLN A 119 0.68 -9.21 18.05
C GLN A 119 1.24 -7.90 17.52
N MET A 120 2.57 -7.76 17.59
CA MET A 120 3.26 -6.62 16.98
C MET A 120 3.25 -6.77 15.46
N ALA A 121 2.77 -5.72 14.80
CA ALA A 121 2.63 -5.66 13.36
C ALA A 121 2.81 -4.22 12.89
N LEU A 122 3.38 -4.06 11.69
CA LEU A 122 3.42 -2.77 10.99
C LEU A 122 2.15 -2.62 10.14
N LEU A 123 1.47 -1.51 10.31
CA LEU A 123 0.22 -1.17 9.63
C LEU A 123 0.45 0.03 8.70
N GLN A 124 -0.39 0.15 7.68
CA GLN A 124 -0.36 1.25 6.73
C GLN A 124 -1.71 1.98 6.70
N VAL A 125 -1.66 3.30 6.64
CA VAL A 125 -2.83 4.18 6.66
C VAL A 125 -2.74 5.17 5.51
N HIS A 126 -3.85 5.43 4.84
CA HIS A 126 -3.95 6.47 3.81
C HIS A 126 -5.01 7.49 4.23
N LEU A 127 -4.68 8.76 4.08
CA LEU A 127 -5.62 9.86 4.27
C LEU A 127 -6.06 10.35 2.90
N GLU A 128 -7.35 10.17 2.64
CA GLU A 128 -8.00 10.62 1.42
C GLU A 128 -8.88 11.81 1.74
N ARG A 129 -8.84 12.82 0.88
CA ARG A 129 -9.72 13.99 0.98
C ARG A 129 -11.14 13.59 0.58
N VAL A 130 -12.11 13.82 1.45
CA VAL A 130 -13.51 13.42 1.26
C VAL A 130 -14.28 14.42 0.42
N ASP A 131 -14.04 15.72 0.61
CA ASP A 131 -14.82 16.78 -0.03
C ASP A 131 -14.02 18.08 -0.23
N ALA A 132 -14.71 19.13 -0.69
CA ALA A 132 -14.13 20.45 -0.85
C ALA A 132 -13.77 21.12 0.50
N THR A 133 -14.25 20.63 1.64
CA THR A 133 -14.15 21.28 2.96
C THR A 133 -12.87 20.97 3.74
N GLU A 134 -11.81 20.56 3.04
CA GLU A 134 -10.51 20.16 3.61
C GLU A 134 -10.58 18.97 4.58
N ALA A 135 -11.72 18.28 4.64
CA ALA A 135 -11.88 17.07 5.45
C ALA A 135 -11.21 15.87 4.77
N TYR A 136 -10.45 15.10 5.56
CA TYR A 136 -9.84 13.84 5.16
C TYR A 136 -10.42 12.70 5.98
N GLN A 137 -10.44 11.52 5.39
CA GLN A 137 -10.82 10.27 6.03
C GLN A 137 -9.64 9.31 6.02
N ALA A 138 -9.47 8.61 7.15
CA ALA A 138 -8.42 7.62 7.32
C ALA A 138 -8.86 6.21 6.90
N PHE A 139 -8.11 5.63 5.96
CA PHE A 139 -8.28 4.28 5.47
C PHE A 139 -7.11 3.42 5.94
N TYR A 140 -7.41 2.32 6.62
CA TYR A 140 -6.40 1.35 7.06
C TYR A 140 -6.27 0.26 6.02
N GLY A 141 -5.02 -0.02 5.61
CA GLY A 141 -4.69 -1.09 4.68
C GLY A 141 -4.39 -2.41 5.38
N PRO A 142 -4.09 -3.46 4.59
CA PRO A 142 -3.61 -4.72 5.14
C PRO A 142 -2.30 -4.52 5.90
N GLN A 143 -1.98 -5.45 6.80
CA GLN A 143 -0.70 -5.49 7.48
C GLN A 143 0.44 -5.45 6.45
N VAL A 144 1.47 -4.64 6.75
CA VAL A 144 2.63 -4.50 5.89
C VAL A 144 3.46 -5.77 5.99
N VAL A 145 3.66 -6.43 4.86
CA VAL A 145 4.59 -7.54 4.74
C VAL A 145 6.00 -6.98 4.63
N LEU A 146 6.85 -7.33 5.59
CA LEU A 146 8.25 -6.91 5.63
C LEU A 146 9.06 -7.90 4.77
N GLU A 147 9.12 -7.66 3.46
CA GLU A 147 9.91 -8.47 2.52
C GLU A 147 11.18 -7.75 2.07
N ARG A 148 11.00 -6.49 1.66
CA ARG A 148 12.08 -5.67 1.12
C ARG A 148 11.90 -4.22 1.53
N LEU A 149 12.98 -3.64 2.05
CA LEU A 149 13.07 -2.22 2.29
C LEU A 149 13.47 -1.53 0.98
N HIS A 150 12.50 -0.88 0.34
CA HIS A 150 12.76 -0.09 -0.87
C HIS A 150 13.39 1.23 -0.48
N TYR A 151 14.42 1.64 -1.22
CA TYR A 151 15.10 2.91 -1.07
C TYR A 151 15.11 3.62 -2.41
N GLY A 152 14.83 4.91 -2.41
CA GLY A 152 14.85 5.69 -3.64
C GLY A 152 14.74 7.18 -3.42
N ARG A 153 14.99 7.92 -4.50
CA ARG A 153 14.79 9.37 -4.54
C ARG A 153 13.36 9.66 -4.98
N ILE A 154 12.65 10.47 -4.20
CA ILE A 154 11.29 10.89 -4.51
C ILE A 154 11.21 12.41 -4.62
N ALA A 155 10.27 12.89 -5.45
CA ALA A 155 9.93 14.30 -5.55
C ALA A 155 8.63 14.57 -4.78
N VAL A 156 8.71 15.43 -3.77
CA VAL A 156 7.60 15.71 -2.84
C VAL A 156 7.06 17.11 -3.09
N LYS A 157 5.73 17.22 -3.17
CA LYS A 157 5.00 18.47 -3.49
C LYS A 157 4.56 19.30 -2.28
N PRO A 158 4.06 18.71 -1.16
CA PRO A 158 3.61 19.46 0.01
C PRO A 158 4.60 20.53 0.48
N ARG A 159 4.13 21.75 0.75
CA ARG A 159 4.97 22.92 1.01
C ARG A 159 5.95 22.71 2.17
N ALA A 160 5.50 22.11 3.28
CA ALA A 160 6.33 21.74 4.42
C ALA A 160 7.65 21.03 4.05
N VAL A 161 7.58 20.09 3.09
CA VAL A 161 8.67 19.18 2.73
C VAL A 161 8.90 19.16 1.22
N LYS A 162 8.62 20.26 0.51
CA LYS A 162 8.80 20.33 -0.93
C LYS A 162 10.28 20.16 -1.28
N GLY A 163 10.58 19.23 -2.19
CA GLY A 163 11.95 18.96 -2.61
C GLY A 163 12.16 17.54 -3.13
N PHE A 164 13.42 17.16 -3.26
CA PHE A 164 13.83 15.81 -3.58
C PHE A 164 14.48 15.18 -2.36
N TRP A 165 13.97 14.02 -1.95
CA TRP A 165 14.44 13.36 -0.73
C TRP A 165 14.77 11.91 -1.01
N LEU A 166 15.75 11.40 -0.28
CA LEU A 166 16.02 9.97 -0.20
C LEU A 166 15.14 9.40 0.90
N THR A 167 14.18 8.56 0.52
CA THR A 167 13.28 7.92 1.47
C THR A 167 13.27 6.41 1.29
N ALA A 168 12.78 5.72 2.32
CA ALA A 168 12.57 4.30 2.28
C ALA A 168 11.14 3.93 2.68
N HIS A 169 10.67 2.80 2.15
CA HIS A 169 9.32 2.29 2.41
C HIS A 169 9.25 0.78 2.17
N PHE A 170 8.17 0.16 2.64
CA PHE A 170 7.86 -1.24 2.36
C PHE A 170 6.79 -1.35 1.27
N GLY A 171 6.87 -2.41 0.47
CA GLY A 171 5.94 -2.71 -0.61
C GLY A 171 6.08 -1.80 -1.85
N SER A 172 5.70 -2.32 -3.01
CA SER A 172 5.88 -1.64 -4.30
C SER A 172 4.81 -0.59 -4.62
N MET A 173 3.57 -0.78 -4.16
CA MET A 173 2.41 0.10 -4.45
C MET A 173 1.70 0.53 -3.16
N PRO A 174 1.09 1.73 -3.12
CA PRO A 174 0.21 2.13 -2.03
C PRO A 174 -1.08 1.29 -2.07
N PHE A 175 -1.44 0.66 -0.96
CA PHE A 175 -2.58 -0.28 -0.87
C PHE A 175 -3.93 0.32 -1.33
N TRP A 176 -4.14 1.63 -1.17
CA TRP A 176 -5.38 2.29 -1.55
C TRP A 176 -5.50 2.48 -3.07
N GLN A 177 -4.39 2.53 -3.82
CA GLN A 177 -4.42 2.52 -5.29
C GLN A 177 -4.76 1.12 -5.82
N GLU A 178 -4.41 0.08 -5.07
CA GLU A 178 -4.80 -1.29 -5.33
C GLU A 178 -6.29 -1.50 -5.03
N ALA A 179 -6.78 -1.02 -3.89
CA ALA A 179 -8.20 -1.06 -3.52
C ALA A 179 -9.11 -0.22 -4.44
N ARG A 180 -8.69 0.99 -4.87
CA ARG A 180 -9.48 1.81 -5.82
C ARG A 180 -9.56 1.21 -7.22
N ARG A 181 -8.68 0.28 -7.59
CA ARG A 181 -8.80 -0.48 -8.85
C ARG A 181 -10.05 -1.37 -8.87
N ASP A 182 -10.54 -1.79 -7.70
CA ASP A 182 -11.79 -2.53 -7.56
C ASP A 182 -13.04 -1.61 -7.66
N PHE A 183 -12.89 -0.30 -7.41
CA PHE A 183 -13.97 0.69 -7.45
C PHE A 183 -14.05 1.52 -8.75
N TYR A 184 -13.01 1.53 -9.60
CA TYR A 184 -12.97 2.27 -10.87
C TYR A 184 -13.42 1.45 -12.10
N MET A 185 -14.17 0.37 -11.91
CA MET A 185 -15.15 -0.04 -12.92
C MET A 185 -16.49 0.59 -12.54
N PRO A 186 -17.01 1.60 -13.28
CA PRO A 186 -18.44 1.87 -13.18
C PRO A 186 -19.17 0.55 -13.45
N PRO A 187 -20.19 0.18 -12.67
CA PRO A 187 -21.01 -0.99 -13.01
C PRO A 187 -21.41 -0.82 -14.49
N PRO A 188 -21.36 -1.89 -15.30
CA PRO A 188 -21.82 -1.79 -16.68
C PRO A 188 -23.21 -1.15 -16.62
N ARG A 189 -23.40 -0.03 -17.34
CA ARG A 189 -24.75 0.53 -17.52
C ARG A 189 -25.59 -0.64 -17.98
N ARG A 190 -26.50 -1.09 -17.12
CA ARG A 190 -27.55 -2.03 -17.52
C ARG A 190 -28.33 -1.28 -18.58
N GLU A 191 -28.08 -1.61 -19.85
CA GLU A 191 -29.09 -1.41 -20.88
C GLU A 191 -30.29 -2.22 -20.40
N GLU A 192 -31.33 -1.53 -19.92
CA GLU A 192 -32.57 -2.16 -19.51
C GLU A 192 -33.19 -2.86 -20.73
N PRO A 193 -33.32 -4.19 -20.74
CA PRO A 193 -34.18 -4.84 -21.71
C PRO A 193 -35.62 -4.56 -21.29
N ALA A 194 -36.42 -4.11 -22.27
CA ALA A 194 -37.83 -3.85 -22.13
C ALA A 194 -38.57 -4.95 -21.37
N SER A 195 -39.43 -4.52 -20.45
CA SER A 195 -40.28 -5.32 -19.59
C SER A 195 -41.13 -6.34 -20.35
N ALA A 196 -41.00 -7.61 -19.99
CA ALA A 196 -42.05 -8.62 -20.12
C ALA A 196 -42.26 -9.32 -18.78
N SER A 197 -43.53 -9.63 -18.53
CA SER A 197 -44.21 -9.87 -17.26
C SER A 197 -43.89 -11.16 -16.49
N ASN A 198 -44.18 -11.07 -15.18
CA ASN A 198 -44.83 -12.06 -14.30
C ASN A 198 -44.03 -13.20 -13.65
N GLY A 199 -44.25 -13.33 -12.33
CA GLY A 199 -44.16 -14.60 -11.60
C GLY A 199 -43.62 -14.50 -10.17
N HIS A 200 -44.51 -14.35 -9.18
CA HIS A 200 -44.20 -14.51 -7.75
C HIS A 200 -43.76 -15.94 -7.39
N GLN A 201 -42.81 -16.10 -6.46
CA GLN A 201 -43.04 -16.86 -5.22
C GLN A 201 -41.93 -16.67 -4.17
N GLN A 202 -42.37 -16.51 -2.93
CA GLN A 202 -41.60 -16.44 -1.69
C GLN A 202 -40.97 -17.79 -1.34
N THR A 203 -39.86 -17.80 -0.59
CA THR A 203 -39.85 -18.19 0.85
C THR A 203 -38.43 -18.26 1.45
N ASN A 204 -38.34 -17.71 2.67
CA ASN A 204 -37.66 -18.20 3.89
C ASN A 204 -36.14 -18.37 3.96
N GLY A 205 -35.49 -17.38 4.60
CA GLY A 205 -34.82 -17.52 5.91
C GLY A 205 -33.57 -18.40 6.08
N ALA A 206 -32.43 -17.78 6.41
CA ALA A 206 -31.49 -18.15 7.50
C ALA A 206 -30.21 -17.28 7.47
N THR A 207 -29.58 -17.18 8.64
CA THR A 207 -28.59 -16.21 9.13
C THR A 207 -27.13 -16.47 8.68
N PRO A 208 -26.09 -15.74 9.16
CA PRO A 208 -24.94 -15.30 8.37
C PRO A 208 -23.80 -16.34 8.30
N SER A 209 -23.22 -16.56 7.11
CA SER A 209 -22.14 -17.54 6.93
C SER A 209 -20.78 -16.87 6.62
N ALA A 210 -19.79 -17.35 7.37
CA ALA A 210 -18.35 -17.18 7.27
C ALA A 210 -17.78 -16.86 5.87
N ARG A 211 -16.77 -15.98 5.87
CA ARG A 211 -15.93 -15.61 4.74
C ARG A 211 -15.24 -16.85 4.16
N ARG A 212 -15.83 -17.43 3.12
CA ARG A 212 -15.25 -18.53 2.33
C ARG A 212 -14.02 -18.01 1.60
N GLU A 213 -12.88 -18.67 1.77
CA GLU A 213 -11.67 -18.40 0.99
C GLU A 213 -11.96 -18.66 -0.49
N LYS A 214 -11.65 -17.67 -1.34
CA LYS A 214 -11.92 -17.73 -2.77
C LYS A 214 -11.08 -18.83 -3.42
N SER A 215 -11.70 -19.66 -4.24
CA SER A 215 -10.98 -20.70 -4.98
C SER A 215 -9.98 -20.08 -5.96
N ARG A 216 -8.90 -20.79 -6.31
CA ARG A 216 -7.92 -20.31 -7.32
C ARG A 216 -8.59 -19.98 -8.65
N LEU A 217 -9.64 -20.72 -9.00
CA LEU A 217 -10.48 -20.47 -10.17
C LEU A 217 -11.24 -19.14 -10.04
N GLU A 218 -11.88 -18.88 -8.90
CA GLU A 218 -12.51 -17.57 -8.60
C GLU A 218 -11.52 -16.42 -8.73
N ALA A 219 -10.30 -16.59 -8.19
CA ALA A 219 -9.25 -15.59 -8.32
C ALA A 219 -8.84 -15.35 -9.78
N SER A 220 -8.80 -16.37 -10.64
CA SER A 220 -8.52 -16.19 -12.07
C SER A 220 -9.62 -15.42 -12.79
N TYR A 221 -10.89 -15.68 -12.49
CA TYR A 221 -12.03 -14.94 -13.02
C TYR A 221 -12.03 -13.47 -12.54
N ASP A 222 -11.66 -13.25 -11.26
CA ASP A 222 -11.48 -11.92 -10.68
C ASP A 222 -10.32 -11.15 -11.37
N ILE A 223 -9.20 -11.80 -11.68
CA ILE A 223 -8.06 -11.20 -12.41
C ILE A 223 -8.49 -10.70 -13.80
N LEU A 224 -9.34 -11.45 -14.50
CA LEU A 224 -9.92 -11.04 -15.78
C LEU A 224 -11.11 -10.07 -15.65
N GLY A 225 -11.65 -9.89 -14.44
CA GLY A 225 -12.75 -8.97 -14.13
C GLY A 225 -14.10 -9.44 -14.66
N ILE A 226 -14.35 -10.75 -14.64
CA ILE A 226 -15.56 -11.40 -15.17
C ILE A 226 -16.08 -12.42 -14.16
N GLY A 227 -17.38 -12.71 -14.20
CA GLY A 227 -17.98 -13.71 -13.30
C GLY A 227 -17.61 -15.14 -13.67
N MET A 228 -17.66 -16.07 -12.72
CA MET A 228 -17.38 -17.49 -12.97
C MET A 228 -18.33 -18.13 -13.99
N SER A 229 -19.51 -17.56 -14.20
CA SER A 229 -20.49 -18.00 -15.22
C SER A 229 -20.14 -17.54 -16.63
N ALA A 230 -19.04 -16.80 -16.82
CA ALA A 230 -18.64 -16.28 -18.12
C ALA A 230 -18.31 -17.41 -19.10
N THR A 231 -18.82 -17.25 -20.32
CA THR A 231 -18.60 -18.14 -21.45
C THR A 231 -17.18 -18.00 -22.02
N HIS A 232 -16.76 -18.94 -22.85
CA HIS A 232 -15.44 -18.93 -23.48
C HIS A 232 -15.18 -17.64 -24.27
N ASP A 233 -16.17 -17.17 -25.03
CA ASP A 233 -16.05 -15.95 -25.82
C ASP A 233 -15.97 -14.68 -24.95
N GLU A 234 -16.67 -14.66 -23.81
CA GLU A 234 -16.57 -13.56 -22.84
C GLU A 234 -15.20 -13.52 -22.16
N VAL A 235 -14.64 -14.68 -21.81
CA VAL A 235 -13.30 -14.81 -21.22
C VAL A 235 -12.23 -14.33 -22.21
N LYS A 236 -12.34 -14.77 -23.47
CA LYS A 236 -11.44 -14.36 -24.56
C LYS A 236 -11.54 -12.87 -24.87
N THR A 237 -12.74 -12.32 -24.85
CA THR A 237 -12.98 -10.88 -25.09
C THR A 237 -12.45 -10.03 -23.94
N ALA A 238 -12.68 -10.46 -22.70
CA ALA A 238 -12.15 -9.79 -21.51
C ALA A 238 -10.62 -9.80 -21.48
N PHE A 239 -10.00 -10.95 -21.78
CA PHE A 239 -8.54 -11.07 -21.89
C PHE A 239 -7.95 -10.11 -22.92
N ARG A 240 -8.49 -10.09 -24.15
CA ARG A 240 -8.02 -9.19 -25.22
C ARG A 240 -8.12 -7.72 -24.83
N ARG A 241 -9.25 -7.32 -24.24
CA ARG A 241 -9.46 -5.95 -23.75
C ARG A 241 -8.45 -5.57 -22.66
N ARG A 242 -8.13 -6.50 -21.75
CA ARG A 242 -7.23 -6.26 -20.63
C ARG A 242 -5.77 -6.20 -21.08
N VAL A 243 -5.35 -7.07 -21.99
CA VAL A 243 -4.04 -7.04 -22.63
C VAL A 243 -3.83 -5.72 -23.37
N PHE A 244 -4.83 -5.26 -24.13
CA PHE A 244 -4.74 -3.98 -24.85
C PHE A 244 -4.58 -2.78 -23.90
N SER A 245 -5.23 -2.79 -22.74
CA SER A 245 -5.10 -1.74 -21.72
C SER A 245 -3.74 -1.73 -20.98
N VAL A 246 -2.95 -2.78 -21.14
CA VAL A 246 -1.64 -2.97 -20.51
C VAL A 246 -0.50 -2.85 -21.54
N HIS A 247 -0.81 -2.76 -22.83
CA HIS A 247 0.19 -2.71 -23.89
C HIS A 247 1.09 -1.46 -23.76
N PRO A 248 2.42 -1.59 -23.92
CA PRO A 248 3.37 -0.49 -23.70
C PRO A 248 3.16 0.73 -24.61
N ASP A 249 2.54 0.55 -25.79
CA ASP A 249 2.21 1.67 -26.69
C ASP A 249 0.97 2.47 -26.29
N VAL A 250 0.08 1.90 -25.46
CA VAL A 250 -1.24 2.50 -25.13
C VAL A 250 -1.36 2.85 -23.66
N SER A 251 -0.52 2.24 -22.80
CA SER A 251 -0.51 2.50 -21.37
C SER A 251 0.73 3.30 -20.97
N ALA A 252 0.55 4.37 -20.19
CA ALA A 252 1.65 5.15 -19.60
C ALA A 252 2.40 4.41 -18.46
N LEU A 253 2.32 3.08 -18.44
CA LEU A 253 2.96 2.23 -17.44
C LEU A 253 4.43 1.99 -17.80
N PRO A 254 5.34 1.93 -16.82
CA PRO A 254 6.71 1.49 -17.07
C PRO A 254 6.72 0.08 -17.69
N LYS A 255 7.56 -0.15 -18.71
CA LYS A 255 7.63 -1.40 -19.50
C LYS A 255 7.67 -2.68 -18.64
N MET A 256 8.44 -2.67 -17.56
CA MET A 256 8.55 -3.79 -16.62
C MET A 256 7.22 -4.11 -15.91
N MET A 257 6.42 -3.10 -15.58
CA MET A 257 5.09 -3.29 -14.97
C MET A 257 4.03 -3.73 -15.98
N ALA A 258 4.19 -3.34 -17.25
CA ALA A 258 3.35 -3.81 -18.35
C ALA A 258 3.60 -5.31 -18.63
N GLU A 259 4.86 -5.74 -18.66
CA GLU A 259 5.27 -7.14 -18.84
C GLU A 259 4.75 -8.04 -17.70
N GLU A 260 4.85 -7.57 -16.44
CA GLU A 260 4.35 -8.31 -15.28
C GLU A 260 2.82 -8.50 -15.34
N LYS A 261 2.09 -7.43 -15.63
CA LYS A 261 0.63 -7.48 -15.75
C LYS A 261 0.18 -8.34 -16.92
N PHE A 262 0.93 -8.31 -18.02
CA PHE A 262 0.67 -9.20 -19.16
C PHE A 262 0.81 -10.67 -18.75
N ARG A 263 1.86 -11.02 -18.01
CA ARG A 263 2.10 -12.38 -17.52
C ARG A 263 0.97 -12.87 -16.61
N ILE A 264 0.52 -12.03 -15.65
CA ILE A 264 -0.57 -12.37 -14.73
C ILE A 264 -1.89 -12.59 -15.48
N LEU A 265 -2.18 -11.76 -16.49
CA LEU A 265 -3.39 -11.92 -17.32
C LEU A 265 -3.33 -13.20 -18.16
N ALA A 266 -2.16 -13.54 -18.69
CA ALA A 266 -1.95 -14.76 -19.47
C ALA A 266 -2.11 -16.01 -18.59
N GLU A 267 -1.53 -16.00 -17.38
CA GLU A 267 -1.65 -17.11 -16.42
C GLU A 267 -3.11 -17.34 -16.00
N ALA A 268 -3.86 -16.28 -15.70
CA ALA A 268 -5.27 -16.39 -15.35
C ALA A 268 -6.14 -16.93 -16.50
N TYR A 269 -5.86 -16.50 -17.74
CA TYR A 269 -6.56 -16.99 -18.93
C TYR A 269 -6.30 -18.48 -19.17
N GLU A 270 -5.03 -18.92 -19.12
CA GLU A 270 -4.66 -20.33 -19.30
C GLU A 270 -5.22 -21.21 -18.18
N HIS A 271 -5.25 -20.73 -16.94
CA HIS A 271 -5.84 -21.45 -15.82
C HIS A 271 -7.36 -21.66 -16.00
N ILE A 272 -8.10 -20.62 -16.41
CA ILE A 272 -9.54 -20.76 -16.72
C ILE A 272 -9.76 -21.73 -17.89
N LYS A 273 -8.94 -21.61 -18.93
CA LYS A 273 -9.02 -22.44 -20.14
C LYS A 273 -8.80 -23.93 -19.81
N SER A 274 -7.80 -24.24 -18.99
CA SER A 274 -7.49 -25.58 -18.50
C SER A 274 -8.62 -26.16 -17.64
N GLU A 275 -9.12 -25.41 -16.65
CA GLU A 275 -10.18 -25.85 -15.74
C GLU A 275 -11.55 -26.02 -16.42
N ARG A 276 -11.83 -25.25 -17.49
CA ARG A 276 -13.06 -25.35 -18.28
C ARG A 276 -12.96 -26.31 -19.48
N GLY A 277 -11.77 -26.86 -19.75
CA GLY A 277 -11.55 -27.77 -20.88
C GLY A 277 -11.71 -27.11 -22.26
N TRP A 278 -11.43 -25.82 -22.38
CA TRP A 278 -11.50 -25.11 -23.65
C TRP A 278 -10.17 -25.27 -24.40
N SER A 279 -10.19 -25.69 -25.66
CA SER A 279 -9.00 -25.90 -26.50
C SER A 279 -8.67 -24.71 -27.38
#